data_AF-A0A2E7JL44-F1
#
_entry.id   AF-A0A2E7JL44-F1
#
_cell.length_a   1.000
_cell.length_b   1.000
_cell.length_c   1.000
_cell.angle_alpha   90.00
_cell.angle_beta   90.00
_cell.angle_gamma   90.00
#
_symmetry.space_group_name_H-M   'P 1'
#
loop_
_entity.id
_entity.type
_entity.pdbx_description
1 polymer ?
#
loop_
_entity_poly.entity_id
_entity_poly.type
_entity_poly.pdbx_seq_one_letter_code
_entity_poly.pdbx_strand_id
1 'polypeptide(L)'
;MAPWVFDDLFEYHLGLFAACLLAGFVVLRDNQSHKRWKWIRAVMLLLAIAGGLAGDIHLKQNKAFASSRSFFGITHILHNPPALRVVQHGRMIHGAQSPRVNGRKIPTSYYERNSGLGIVLAEYRRLQNDQPINKPLRIGVVGLGVGTIAALAQSGDSLRFYEIDSDVERIAREYFSFIDDSAASIDVVLGDARIMLDHEAQKGVFQNFYILIIDAFNSDAVPMHLLTREPMRLYDAHLNPHGLLAFQVSNIHLNLGAVVQGLAADAGQQAIRLSTLGSDPIALSSDWVFATRNSQLLESEAR
;
A
#
# COMPACT_ATOMS: atom_id res chain seq x y z
N MET A 1 2.65 12.06 -21.91
CA MET A 1 3.94 12.78 -21.85
C MET A 1 4.24 13.35 -20.47
N ALA A 2 3.29 13.99 -19.78
CA ALA A 2 3.56 14.59 -18.45
C ALA A 2 4.19 13.64 -17.41
N PRO A 3 3.74 12.38 -17.22
CA PRO A 3 4.36 11.46 -16.25
C PRO A 3 5.77 11.01 -16.62
N TRP A 4 6.18 11.20 -17.87
CA TRP A 4 7.51 10.80 -18.38
C TRP A 4 8.53 11.95 -18.31
N VAL A 5 8.06 13.17 -18.01
CA VAL A 5 8.86 14.39 -17.99
C VAL A 5 8.90 15.03 -16.61
N PHE A 6 7.84 14.83 -15.80
CA PHE A 6 7.73 15.38 -14.46
C PHE A 6 7.41 14.27 -13.45
N ASP A 7 8.25 14.16 -12.42
CA ASP A 7 8.05 13.24 -11.29
C ASP A 7 6.99 13.74 -10.29
N ASP A 8 6.41 14.91 -10.56
CA ASP A 8 5.36 15.56 -9.77
C ASP A 8 4.42 16.37 -10.70
N LEU A 9 3.43 17.07 -10.14
CA LEU A 9 2.36 17.78 -10.85
C LEU A 9 2.75 19.17 -11.37
N PHE A 10 4.02 19.37 -11.76
CA PHE A 10 4.52 20.68 -12.21
C PHE A 10 3.80 21.20 -13.46
N GLU A 11 3.26 20.32 -14.30
CA GLU A 11 2.53 20.70 -15.51
C GLU A 11 1.26 21.53 -15.21
N TYR A 12 0.62 21.33 -14.05
CA TYR A 12 -0.54 22.12 -13.66
C TYR A 12 -0.17 23.57 -13.38
N HIS A 13 0.96 23.79 -12.71
CA HIS A 13 1.49 25.14 -12.46
C HIS A 13 1.88 25.83 -13.75
N LEU A 14 2.56 25.12 -14.64
CA LEU A 14 2.94 25.65 -15.94
C LEU A 14 1.71 25.96 -16.81
N GLY A 15 0.71 25.09 -16.81
CA GLY A 15 -0.56 25.29 -17.51
C GLY A 15 -1.34 26.49 -16.99
N LEU A 16 -1.45 26.64 -15.67
CA LEU A 16 -2.09 27.80 -15.05
C LEU A 16 -1.35 29.10 -15.38
N PHE A 17 -0.03 29.07 -15.34
CA PHE A 17 0.80 30.22 -15.70
C PHE A 17 0.62 30.58 -17.19
N ALA A 18 0.63 29.59 -18.09
CA ALA A 18 0.39 29.79 -19.51
C ALA A 18 -1.01 30.35 -19.80
N ALA A 19 -2.04 29.87 -19.09
CA ALA A 19 -3.40 30.40 -19.20
C ALA A 19 -3.48 31.86 -18.75
N CYS A 20 -2.79 32.22 -17.66
CA CYS A 20 -2.70 33.61 -17.19
C CYS A 20 -1.96 34.50 -18.20
N LEU A 21 -0.86 34.03 -18.79
CA LEU A 21 -0.14 34.75 -19.85
C LEU A 21 -1.00 34.96 -21.10
N LEU A 22 -1.74 33.93 -21.53
CA LEU A 22 -2.66 34.03 -22.67
C LEU A 22 -3.78 35.03 -22.39
N ALA A 23 -4.38 34.99 -21.21
CA ALA A 23 -5.37 35.98 -20.78
C ALA A 23 -4.80 37.40 -20.78
N GLY A 24 -3.58 37.58 -20.26
CA GLY A 24 -2.86 38.85 -20.32
C GLY A 24 -2.63 39.34 -21.75
N PHE A 25 -2.18 38.46 -22.64
CA PHE A 25 -1.96 38.78 -24.05
C PHE A 25 -3.25 39.22 -24.77
N VAL A 26 -4.36 38.53 -24.54
CA VAL A 26 -5.67 38.89 -25.10
C VAL A 26 -6.11 40.27 -24.61
N VAL A 27 -5.95 40.56 -23.32
CA VAL A 27 -6.29 41.87 -22.73
C VAL A 27 -5.39 42.98 -23.28
N LEU A 28 -4.11 42.73 -23.50
CA LEU A 28 -3.18 43.71 -24.08
C LEU A 28 -3.49 44.03 -25.54
N ARG A 29 -4.08 43.08 -26.29
CA ARG A 29 -4.54 43.31 -27.67
C ARG A 29 -5.88 44.03 -27.77
N ASP A 30 -6.68 44.06 -26.70
CA ASP A 30 -7.95 44.79 -26.66
C ASP A 30 -7.72 46.29 -26.46
N ASN A 31 -7.59 47.00 -27.58
CA ASN A 31 -7.30 48.44 -27.60
C ASN A 31 -8.58 49.32 -27.54
N GLN A 32 -9.77 48.73 -27.51
CA GLN A 32 -11.04 49.48 -27.55
C GLN A 32 -11.77 49.54 -26.20
N SER A 33 -11.43 48.67 -25.25
CA SER A 33 -12.12 48.61 -23.96
C SER A 33 -11.57 49.61 -22.93
N HIS A 34 -12.41 50.54 -22.47
CA HIS A 34 -12.11 51.43 -21.33
C HIS A 34 -11.80 50.68 -20.02
N LYS A 35 -12.10 49.37 -19.96
CA LYS A 35 -11.88 48.53 -18.78
C LYS A 35 -10.54 47.78 -18.80
N ARG A 36 -9.68 47.97 -19.82
CA ARG A 36 -8.40 47.23 -19.97
C ARG A 36 -7.53 47.22 -18.71
N TRP A 37 -7.43 48.35 -18.00
CA TRP A 37 -6.63 48.46 -16.78
C TRP A 37 -7.18 47.61 -15.62
N LYS A 38 -8.50 47.37 -15.56
CA LYS A 38 -9.09 46.46 -14.56
C LYS A 38 -8.72 45.01 -14.86
N TRP A 39 -8.73 44.62 -16.13
CA TRP A 39 -8.34 43.28 -16.56
C TRP A 39 -6.84 43.02 -16.40
N ILE A 40 -5.98 43.99 -16.72
CA ILE A 40 -4.54 43.90 -16.46
C ILE A 40 -4.26 43.65 -14.97
N ARG A 41 -4.93 44.40 -14.07
CA ARG A 41 -4.79 44.19 -12.62
C ARG A 41 -5.27 42.82 -12.17
N ALA A 42 -6.36 42.31 -12.73
CA ALA A 42 -6.89 40.98 -12.43
C ALA A 42 -5.91 39.86 -12.88
N VAL A 43 -5.33 39.98 -14.07
CA VAL A 43 -4.33 39.03 -14.58
C VAL A 43 -3.06 39.07 -13.74
N MET A 44 -2.57 40.26 -13.37
CA MET A 44 -1.41 40.39 -12.48
C MET A 44 -1.64 39.77 -11.10
N LEU A 45 -2.85 39.93 -10.54
CA LEU A 45 -3.22 39.30 -9.28
C LEU A 45 -3.26 37.77 -9.41
N LEU A 46 -3.84 37.24 -10.49
CA LEU A 46 -3.85 35.80 -10.77
C LEU A 46 -2.44 35.24 -10.93
N LEU A 47 -1.55 35.95 -11.63
CA LEU A 47 -0.14 35.56 -11.76
C LEU A 47 0.58 35.57 -10.42
N ALA A 48 0.33 36.57 -9.57
CA ALA A 48 0.91 36.62 -8.22
C ALA A 48 0.41 35.47 -7.33
N ILE A 49 -0.88 35.14 -7.39
CA ILE A 49 -1.46 33.99 -6.67
C ILE A 49 -0.88 32.68 -7.21
N ALA A 50 -0.83 32.50 -8.54
CA ALA A 50 -0.26 31.31 -9.17
C ALA A 50 1.22 31.12 -8.82
N GLY A 51 2.01 32.20 -8.83
CA GLY A 51 3.41 32.20 -8.42
C GLY A 51 3.59 31.89 -6.93
N GLY A 52 2.73 32.46 -6.07
CA GLY A 52 2.72 32.17 -4.63
C GLY A 52 2.37 30.71 -4.32
N LEU A 53 1.36 30.15 -4.99
CA LEU A 53 0.97 28.74 -4.85
C LEU A 53 2.07 27.80 -5.37
N ALA A 54 2.67 28.10 -6.53
CA ALA A 54 3.79 27.32 -7.06
C ALA A 54 5.01 27.36 -6.13
N GLY A 55 5.31 28.52 -5.52
CA GLY A 55 6.36 28.67 -4.52
C GLY A 55 6.10 27.88 -3.25
N ASP A 56 4.89 27.93 -2.69
CA ASP A 56 4.49 27.16 -1.50
C ASP A 56 4.58 25.64 -1.74
N ILE A 57 4.14 25.18 -2.91
CA ILE A 57 4.21 23.76 -3.30
C ILE A 57 5.67 23.32 -3.47
N HIS A 58 6.50 24.10 -4.15
CA HIS A 58 7.92 23.80 -4.33
C HIS A 58 8.67 23.71 -2.98
N LEU A 59 8.38 24.64 -2.05
CA LEU A 59 8.96 24.62 -0.71
C LEU A 59 8.52 23.40 0.13
N LYS A 60 7.30 22.89 -0.09
CA LYS A 60 6.82 21.67 0.57
C LYS A 60 7.39 20.39 -0.06
N GLN A 61 7.61 20.37 -1.38
CA GLN A 61 8.16 19.23 -2.12
C GLN A 61 9.66 19.00 -1.86
N ASN A 62 10.43 20.05 -1.55
CA ASN A 62 11.87 19.95 -1.23
C ASN A 62 12.22 19.11 0.03
N LYS A 63 11.23 18.50 0.68
CA LYS A 63 11.44 17.56 1.80
C LYS A 63 11.56 16.10 1.34
N ALA A 64 11.18 15.77 0.11
CA ALA A 64 11.33 14.44 -0.45
C ALA A 64 12.79 14.14 -0.79
N PHE A 65 13.31 13.04 -0.25
CA PHE A 65 14.62 12.49 -0.62
C PHE A 65 14.61 11.93 -2.04
N ALA A 66 13.50 11.32 -2.44
CA ALA A 66 13.24 10.87 -3.81
C ALA A 66 11.73 10.86 -4.07
N SER A 67 11.34 10.91 -5.34
CA SER A 67 9.94 10.82 -5.77
C SER A 67 9.82 9.95 -7.03
N SER A 68 8.67 9.29 -7.19
CA SER A 68 8.31 8.59 -8.41
C SER A 68 6.87 8.89 -8.76
N ARG A 69 6.55 8.93 -10.06
CA ARG A 69 5.18 9.14 -10.55
C ARG A 69 4.80 8.05 -11.54
N SER A 70 3.83 7.24 -11.13
CA SER A 70 3.26 6.16 -11.95
C SER A 70 1.82 6.47 -12.35
N PHE A 71 1.16 5.50 -13.01
CA PHE A 71 -0.28 5.56 -13.26
C PHE A 71 -1.10 5.54 -11.96
N PHE A 72 -0.57 4.92 -10.90
CA PHE A 72 -1.27 4.69 -9.64
C PHE A 72 -1.12 5.84 -8.64
N GLY A 73 -0.16 6.75 -8.85
CA GLY A 73 -0.01 7.95 -8.04
C GLY A 73 1.39 8.52 -8.04
N ILE A 74 1.62 9.46 -7.13
CA ILE A 74 2.94 10.02 -6.84
C ILE A 74 3.38 9.50 -5.46
N THR A 75 4.56 8.90 -5.46
CA THR A 75 5.22 8.33 -4.28
C THR A 75 6.37 9.23 -3.88
N HIS A 76 6.40 9.61 -2.60
CA HIS A 76 7.52 10.35 -2.02
C HIS A 76 8.25 9.47 -1.00
N ILE A 77 9.57 9.46 -1.08
CA ILE A 77 10.45 8.88 -0.07
C ILE A 77 10.95 10.03 0.79
N LEU A 78 10.65 9.97 2.09
CA LEU A 78 10.95 11.01 3.05
C LEU A 78 11.89 10.47 4.12
N HIS A 79 12.75 11.35 4.65
CA HIS A 79 13.46 11.09 5.89
C HIS A 79 12.70 11.74 7.04
N ASN A 80 12.10 10.93 7.92
CA ASN A 80 11.40 11.41 9.10
C ASN A 80 12.31 11.33 10.34
N PRO A 81 12.52 12.40 11.11
CA PRO A 81 13.32 12.37 12.33
C PRO A 81 12.71 11.45 13.42
N PRO A 82 13.51 10.72 14.23
CA PRO A 82 14.96 10.63 14.19
C PRO A 82 15.40 9.38 13.42
N ALA A 83 15.45 9.50 12.08
CA ALA A 83 16.02 8.52 11.15
C ALA A 83 15.12 7.34 10.75
N LEU A 84 13.86 7.58 10.39
CA LEU A 84 13.10 6.63 9.56
C LEU A 84 13.12 7.05 8.10
N ARG A 85 13.25 6.08 7.20
CA ARG A 85 12.89 6.25 5.79
C ARG A 85 11.44 5.85 5.62
N VAL A 86 10.66 6.72 5.01
CA VAL A 86 9.20 6.56 4.91
C VAL A 86 8.77 6.69 3.46
N VAL A 87 7.89 5.80 3.01
CA VAL A 87 7.17 5.96 1.74
C VAL A 87 5.79 6.56 2.02
N GLN A 88 5.49 7.63 1.29
CA GLN A 88 4.25 8.38 1.42
C GLN A 88 3.58 8.53 0.04
N HIS A 89 2.29 8.22 -0.04
CA HIS A 89 1.42 8.61 -1.16
C HIS A 89 0.43 9.65 -0.67
N GLY A 90 0.44 10.85 -1.28
CA GLY A 90 -0.42 11.95 -0.83
C GLY A 90 -0.15 12.32 0.63
N ARG A 91 -1.09 12.00 1.53
CA ARG A 91 -0.98 12.22 3.00
C ARG A 91 -0.77 10.93 3.79
N MET A 92 -0.80 9.77 3.14
CA MET A 92 -0.78 8.46 3.78
C MET A 92 0.62 7.88 3.76
N ILE A 93 1.07 7.37 4.90
CA ILE A 93 2.33 6.65 5.05
C ILE A 93 2.06 5.17 4.78
N HIS A 94 2.70 4.60 3.76
CA HIS A 94 2.51 3.19 3.37
C HIS A 94 3.59 2.26 3.90
N GLY A 95 4.67 2.81 4.44
CA GLY A 95 5.72 2.01 5.03
C GLY A 95 6.82 2.87 5.62
N ALA A 96 7.47 2.35 6.64
CA ALA A 96 8.63 2.96 7.24
C ALA A 96 9.73 1.91 7.39
N GLN A 97 10.99 2.33 7.46
CA GLN A 97 12.08 1.46 7.87
C GLN A 97 13.12 2.29 8.58
N SER A 98 13.68 1.73 9.65
CA SER A 98 14.90 2.27 10.24
C SER A 98 16.10 1.85 9.38
N PRO A 99 16.89 2.79 8.83
CA PRO A 99 18.07 2.49 8.04
C PRO A 99 19.25 2.02 8.92
N ARG A 100 19.11 2.07 10.26
CA ARG A 100 20.14 1.60 11.20
C ARG A 100 20.22 0.08 11.16
N VAL A 101 21.43 -0.48 11.23
CA VAL A 101 21.70 -1.93 11.13
C VAL A 101 20.77 -2.78 12.00
N ASN A 102 20.57 -2.40 13.27
CA ASN A 102 19.72 -3.15 14.21
C ASN A 102 18.21 -2.99 13.93
N GLY A 103 17.80 -2.00 13.14
CA GLY A 103 16.41 -1.69 12.83
C GLY A 103 15.94 -2.18 11.46
N ARG A 104 16.85 -2.60 10.56
CA ARG A 104 16.52 -2.99 9.18
C ARG A 104 15.57 -4.18 9.09
N LYS A 105 15.66 -5.12 10.03
CA LYS A 105 14.81 -6.33 10.08
C LYS A 105 13.61 -6.20 11.02
N ILE A 106 13.41 -5.04 11.64
CA ILE A 106 12.29 -4.83 12.55
C ILE A 106 11.09 -4.42 11.71
N PRO A 107 10.00 -5.21 11.68
CA PRO A 107 8.79 -4.79 10.99
C PRO A 107 8.21 -3.56 11.70
N THR A 108 7.75 -2.58 10.93
CA THR A 108 7.24 -1.30 11.43
C THR A 108 5.78 -1.11 11.05
N SER A 109 5.22 0.06 11.41
CA SER A 109 3.89 0.48 11.02
C SER A 109 2.83 -0.50 11.57
N TYR A 110 1.93 -1.01 10.74
CA TYR A 110 0.85 -1.89 11.15
C TYR A 110 1.22 -3.39 11.11
N TYR A 111 2.50 -3.72 10.88
CA TYR A 111 2.99 -5.10 10.75
C TYR A 111 3.85 -5.55 11.93
N GLU A 112 3.77 -4.88 13.08
CA GLU A 112 4.55 -5.28 14.25
C GLU A 112 4.30 -6.74 14.62
N ARG A 113 5.23 -7.37 15.36
CA ARG A 113 5.09 -8.79 15.74
C ARG A 113 3.87 -9.05 16.63
N ASN A 114 3.38 -8.04 17.34
CA ASN A 114 2.16 -8.03 18.14
C ASN A 114 0.95 -7.42 17.39
N SER A 115 1.06 -7.08 16.10
CA SER A 115 -0.09 -6.75 15.26
C SER A 115 -0.97 -7.97 15.03
N GLY A 116 -2.20 -7.77 14.55
CA GLY A 116 -3.11 -8.89 14.23
C GLY A 116 -2.46 -9.92 13.30
N LEU A 117 -1.75 -9.46 12.26
CA LEU A 117 -1.04 -10.36 11.35
C LEU A 117 0.11 -11.11 12.05
N GLY A 118 0.89 -10.41 12.87
CA GLY A 118 1.99 -11.00 13.64
C GLY A 118 1.52 -12.09 14.60
N ILE A 119 0.41 -11.83 15.32
CA ILE A 119 -0.22 -12.78 16.24
C ILE A 119 -0.71 -14.03 15.50
N VAL A 120 -1.46 -13.86 14.40
CA VAL A 120 -1.99 -14.98 13.62
C VAL A 120 -0.87 -15.82 13.01
N LEU A 121 0.20 -15.21 12.49
CA LEU A 121 1.36 -15.96 11.99
C LEU A 121 2.07 -16.75 13.10
N ALA A 122 2.16 -16.19 14.31
CA ALA A 122 2.76 -16.88 15.46
C ALA A 122 1.90 -18.07 15.89
N GLU A 123 0.58 -17.90 15.96
CA GLU A 123 -0.35 -18.97 16.33
C GLU A 123 -0.41 -20.07 15.28
N TYR A 124 -0.41 -19.71 13.99
CA TYR A 124 -0.37 -20.66 12.88
C TYR A 124 0.86 -21.58 12.99
N ARG A 125 2.03 -20.99 13.29
CA ARG A 125 3.27 -21.74 13.52
C ARG A 125 3.21 -22.60 14.77
N ARG A 126 2.59 -22.12 15.85
CA ARG A 126 2.39 -22.89 17.09
C ARG A 126 1.59 -24.16 16.80
N LEU A 127 0.45 -24.04 16.13
CA LEU A 127 -0.41 -25.17 15.74
C LEU A 127 0.27 -26.14 14.77
N GLN A 128 1.13 -25.64 13.87
CA GLN A 128 1.92 -26.50 12.98
C GLN A 128 3.04 -27.25 13.72
N ASN A 129 3.69 -26.64 14.70
CA ASN A 129 4.74 -27.29 15.49
C ASN A 129 4.20 -28.42 16.39
N ASP A 130 2.92 -28.36 16.75
CA ASP A 130 2.22 -29.45 17.43
C ASP A 130 2.00 -30.67 16.50
N GLN A 131 2.28 -30.55 15.19
CA GLN A 131 2.31 -31.63 14.22
C GLN A 131 3.76 -32.15 14.02
N PRO A 132 3.97 -33.45 13.76
CA PRO A 132 5.30 -34.06 13.68
C PRO A 132 6.18 -33.58 12.50
N ILE A 133 5.68 -32.68 11.64
CA ILE A 133 6.42 -32.12 10.51
C ILE A 133 6.35 -30.60 10.61
N ASN A 134 7.46 -29.96 10.95
CA ASN A 134 7.61 -28.51 10.84
C ASN A 134 7.64 -28.15 9.35
N LYS A 135 6.52 -27.64 8.82
CA LYS A 135 6.38 -27.31 7.40
C LYS A 135 6.59 -25.81 7.19
N PRO A 136 7.49 -25.41 6.29
CA PRO A 136 7.64 -23.99 5.96
C PRO A 136 6.35 -23.40 5.39
N LEU A 137 6.07 -22.14 5.72
CA LEU A 137 4.88 -21.45 5.26
C LEU A 137 5.08 -20.95 3.83
N ARG A 138 4.03 -21.13 3.04
CA ARG A 138 3.85 -20.51 1.73
C ARG A 138 2.86 -19.37 1.89
N ILE A 139 3.37 -18.15 1.80
CA ILE A 139 2.69 -16.91 2.12
C ILE A 139 2.47 -16.15 0.81
N GLY A 140 1.21 -15.85 0.49
CA GLY A 140 0.85 -14.98 -0.61
C GLY A 140 0.53 -13.59 -0.09
N VAL A 141 0.93 -12.55 -0.81
CA VAL A 141 0.63 -11.16 -0.46
C VAL A 141 0.17 -10.40 -1.70
N VAL A 142 -1.00 -9.78 -1.61
CA VAL A 142 -1.52 -8.86 -2.62
C VAL A 142 -1.18 -7.45 -2.16
N GLY A 143 -0.29 -6.78 -2.90
CA GLY A 143 0.40 -5.55 -2.50
C GLY A 143 1.79 -5.85 -1.91
N LEU A 144 2.78 -5.03 -2.28
CA LEU A 144 4.16 -5.14 -1.75
C LEU A 144 4.46 -4.06 -0.71
N GLY A 145 3.99 -2.83 -0.95
CA GLY A 145 4.41 -1.67 -0.17
C GLY A 145 5.94 -1.52 -0.17
N VAL A 146 6.53 -1.38 1.01
CA VAL A 146 8.00 -1.36 1.16
C VAL A 146 8.60 -2.74 1.46
N GLY A 147 7.79 -3.80 1.41
CA GLY A 147 8.20 -5.18 1.68
C GLY A 147 8.19 -5.59 3.16
N THR A 148 7.59 -4.80 4.07
CA THR A 148 7.66 -5.02 5.53
C THR A 148 7.25 -6.43 5.97
N ILE A 149 6.23 -7.02 5.32
CA ILE A 149 5.77 -8.39 5.62
C ILE A 149 6.90 -9.42 5.47
N ALA A 150 7.89 -9.17 4.60
CA ALA A 150 9.06 -10.04 4.44
C ALA A 150 9.88 -10.19 5.73
N ALA A 151 9.80 -9.25 6.66
CA ALA A 151 10.48 -9.32 7.96
C ALA A 151 9.77 -10.26 8.97
N LEU A 152 8.52 -10.64 8.71
CA LEU A 152 7.75 -11.59 9.54
C LEU A 152 8.00 -13.05 9.15
N ALA A 153 8.60 -13.26 7.98
CA ALA A 153 8.94 -14.58 7.46
C ALA A 153 10.11 -15.22 8.21
N GLN A 154 10.11 -16.55 8.30
CA GLN A 154 11.18 -17.33 8.92
C GLN A 154 11.97 -18.11 7.85
N SER A 155 13.12 -18.65 8.25
CA SER A 155 13.94 -19.49 7.36
C SER A 155 13.14 -20.68 6.86
N GLY A 156 13.19 -20.91 5.55
CA GLY A 156 12.44 -21.96 4.87
C GLY A 156 11.08 -21.51 4.32
N ASP A 157 10.50 -20.42 4.84
CA ASP A 157 9.25 -19.87 4.32
C ASP A 157 9.45 -19.42 2.85
N SER A 158 8.35 -19.37 2.11
CA SER A 158 8.27 -18.80 0.76
C SER A 158 7.22 -17.70 0.74
N LEU A 159 7.59 -16.53 0.24
CA LEU A 159 6.71 -15.38 0.07
C LEU A 159 6.56 -15.08 -1.41
N ARG A 160 5.32 -14.91 -1.85
CA ARG A 160 5.01 -14.43 -3.19
C ARG A 160 4.16 -13.17 -3.09
N PHE A 161 4.73 -12.06 -3.53
CA PHE A 161 4.04 -10.78 -3.64
C PHE A 161 3.42 -10.63 -5.03
N TYR A 162 2.24 -10.03 -5.10
CA TYR A 162 1.61 -9.55 -6.33
C TYR A 162 1.50 -8.03 -6.25
N GLU A 163 2.30 -7.32 -7.03
CA GLU A 163 2.38 -5.86 -7.01
C GLU A 163 2.00 -5.30 -8.37
N ILE A 164 1.01 -4.40 -8.40
CA ILE A 164 0.49 -3.85 -9.64
C ILE A 164 1.39 -2.74 -10.20
N ASP A 165 2.13 -2.05 -9.33
CA ASP A 165 2.99 -0.92 -9.68
C ASP A 165 4.47 -1.31 -9.65
N SER A 166 5.10 -1.35 -10.83
CA SER A 166 6.54 -1.62 -10.96
C SER A 166 7.41 -0.58 -10.24
N ASP A 167 6.92 0.66 -10.07
CA ASP A 167 7.66 1.68 -9.31
C ASP A 167 7.70 1.33 -7.82
N VAL A 168 6.63 0.73 -7.28
CA VAL A 168 6.61 0.28 -5.88
C VAL A 168 7.62 -0.85 -5.67
N GLU A 169 7.71 -1.82 -6.59
CA GLU A 169 8.75 -2.85 -6.51
C GLU A 169 10.15 -2.25 -6.55
N ARG A 170 10.41 -1.38 -7.52
CA ARG A 170 11.70 -0.71 -7.65
C ARG A 170 12.05 0.05 -6.37
N ILE A 171 11.10 0.81 -5.83
CA ILE A 171 11.31 1.58 -4.59
C ILE A 171 11.59 0.66 -3.41
N ALA A 172 10.85 -0.45 -3.27
CA ALA A 172 11.05 -1.42 -2.19
C ALA A 172 12.45 -2.05 -2.21
N ARG A 173 13.04 -2.26 -3.40
CA ARG A 173 14.40 -2.83 -3.56
C ARG A 173 15.50 -1.77 -3.45
N GLU A 174 15.28 -0.57 -3.99
CA GLU A 174 16.32 0.47 -4.02
C GLU A 174 16.45 1.22 -2.69
N TYR A 175 15.33 1.42 -1.99
CA TYR A 175 15.29 2.30 -0.82
C TYR A 175 15.05 1.54 0.49
N PHE A 176 14.60 0.30 0.44
CA PHE A 176 14.31 -0.52 1.60
C PHE A 176 15.06 -1.84 1.52
N SER A 177 15.23 -2.48 2.67
CA SER A 177 16.03 -3.71 2.77
C SER A 177 15.21 -4.93 3.20
N PHE A 178 13.91 -4.80 3.42
CA PHE A 178 13.10 -5.90 3.96
C PHE A 178 13.09 -7.15 3.06
N ILE A 179 13.09 -6.96 1.73
CA ILE A 179 13.14 -8.06 0.77
C ILE A 179 14.51 -8.73 0.81
N ASP A 180 15.59 -7.95 0.68
CA ASP A 180 16.96 -8.47 0.60
C ASP A 180 17.45 -9.07 1.92
N ASP A 181 16.99 -8.52 3.05
CA ASP A 181 17.39 -8.96 4.40
C ASP A 181 16.51 -10.12 4.95
N SER A 182 15.48 -10.54 4.20
CA SER A 182 14.55 -11.60 4.62
C SER A 182 15.24 -12.97 4.65
N ALA A 183 14.75 -13.85 5.54
CA ALA A 183 15.20 -15.23 5.63
C ALA A 183 14.42 -16.19 4.69
N ALA A 184 13.36 -15.70 4.06
CA ALA A 184 12.49 -16.48 3.19
C ALA A 184 12.90 -16.38 1.72
N SER A 185 12.48 -17.35 0.92
CA SER A 185 12.51 -17.21 -0.54
C SER A 185 11.41 -16.27 -0.98
N ILE A 186 11.77 -15.17 -1.65
CA ILE A 186 10.82 -14.14 -2.09
C ILE A 186 10.72 -14.13 -3.62
N ASP A 187 9.49 -14.17 -4.10
CA ASP A 187 9.13 -13.91 -5.49
C ASP A 187 8.18 -12.70 -5.57
N VAL A 188 8.38 -11.83 -6.55
CA VAL A 188 7.53 -10.66 -6.80
C VAL A 188 6.97 -10.76 -8.21
N VAL A 189 5.67 -10.90 -8.31
CA VAL A 189 4.93 -10.98 -9.57
C VAL A 189 4.32 -9.61 -9.86
N LEU A 190 4.77 -8.97 -10.93
CA LEU A 190 4.22 -7.69 -11.37
C LEU A 190 2.88 -7.88 -12.08
N GLY A 191 1.84 -7.18 -11.61
CA GLY A 191 0.50 -7.15 -12.19
C GLY A 191 -0.63 -7.10 -11.15
N ASP A 192 -1.86 -6.85 -11.59
CA ASP A 192 -3.05 -6.96 -10.74
C ASP A 192 -3.16 -8.40 -10.23
N ALA A 193 -3.19 -8.56 -8.90
CA ALA A 193 -3.18 -9.87 -8.27
C ALA A 193 -4.32 -10.77 -8.72
N ARG A 194 -5.53 -10.22 -8.97
CA ARG A 194 -6.66 -11.04 -9.44
C ARG A 194 -6.38 -11.60 -10.82
N ILE A 195 -5.84 -10.76 -11.72
CA ILE A 195 -5.51 -11.20 -13.08
C ILE A 195 -4.37 -12.23 -13.03
N MET A 196 -3.35 -12.00 -12.20
CA MET A 196 -2.21 -12.92 -12.08
C MET A 196 -2.64 -14.27 -11.50
N LEU A 197 -3.41 -14.27 -10.41
CA LEU A 197 -3.94 -15.50 -9.81
C LEU A 197 -4.88 -16.22 -10.78
N ASP A 198 -5.78 -15.51 -11.47
CA ASP A 198 -6.69 -16.12 -12.45
C ASP A 198 -5.91 -16.76 -13.61
N HIS A 199 -4.90 -16.08 -14.15
CA HIS A 199 -4.02 -16.66 -15.17
C HIS A 199 -3.26 -17.90 -14.69
N GLU A 200 -2.83 -17.93 -13.43
CA GLU A 200 -2.22 -19.12 -12.84
C GLU A 200 -3.24 -20.27 -12.72
N ALA A 201 -4.44 -20.00 -12.23
CA ALA A 201 -5.53 -20.97 -12.12
C ALA A 201 -5.92 -21.55 -13.50
N GLN A 202 -6.03 -20.70 -14.52
CA GLN A 202 -6.31 -21.13 -15.91
C GLN A 202 -5.23 -22.07 -16.46
N LYS A 203 -3.99 -21.96 -15.99
CA LYS A 203 -2.88 -22.86 -16.33
C LYS A 203 -2.79 -24.09 -15.42
N GLY A 204 -3.74 -24.26 -14.50
CA GLY A 204 -3.75 -25.34 -13.51
C GLY A 204 -2.74 -25.17 -12.37
N VAL A 205 -2.20 -23.96 -12.18
CA VAL A 205 -1.22 -23.65 -11.14
C VAL A 205 -1.94 -23.03 -9.94
N PHE A 206 -2.13 -23.83 -8.89
CA PHE A 206 -2.69 -23.37 -7.62
C PHE A 206 -1.59 -23.27 -6.57
N GLN A 207 -1.49 -22.10 -5.94
CA GLN A 207 -0.35 -21.79 -5.07
C GLN A 207 -0.38 -22.55 -3.75
N ASN A 208 -1.55 -22.98 -3.26
CA ASN A 208 -1.72 -23.64 -1.97
C ASN A 208 -1.15 -22.80 -0.81
N PHE A 209 -1.49 -21.52 -0.78
CA PHE A 209 -1.05 -20.60 0.27
C PHE A 209 -1.59 -21.04 1.64
N TYR A 210 -0.73 -21.05 2.65
CA TYR A 210 -1.16 -21.20 4.04
C TYR A 210 -1.81 -19.92 4.55
N ILE A 211 -1.35 -18.78 4.05
CA ILE A 211 -1.97 -17.48 4.29
C ILE A 211 -1.88 -16.66 3.01
N LEU A 212 -3.00 -16.08 2.60
CA LEU A 212 -3.05 -15.09 1.53
C LEU A 212 -3.49 -13.76 2.12
N ILE A 213 -2.56 -12.81 2.11
CA ILE A 213 -2.69 -11.49 2.73
C ILE A 213 -3.16 -10.51 1.66
N ILE A 214 -4.27 -9.84 1.89
CA ILE A 214 -4.84 -8.81 1.03
C ILE A 214 -4.54 -7.46 1.68
N ASP A 215 -3.49 -6.83 1.16
CA ASP A 215 -2.86 -5.64 1.72
C ASP A 215 -2.45 -4.68 0.59
N ALA A 216 -3.39 -4.47 -0.32
CA ALA A 216 -3.26 -3.53 -1.40
C ALA A 216 -4.00 -2.25 -1.04
N PHE A 217 -3.33 -1.12 -1.20
CA PHE A 217 -3.91 0.20 -0.99
C PHE A 217 -3.84 1.01 -2.28
N ASN A 218 -4.94 1.67 -2.60
CA ASN A 218 -4.91 2.81 -3.52
C ASN A 218 -5.16 4.07 -2.69
N SER A 219 -4.08 4.80 -2.37
CA SER A 219 -4.10 5.97 -1.49
C SER A 219 -4.61 5.67 -0.07
N ASP A 220 -5.91 5.62 0.16
CA ASP A 220 -6.54 5.63 1.48
C ASP A 220 -7.37 4.36 1.82
N ALA A 221 -7.64 3.48 0.85
CA ALA A 221 -8.47 2.29 1.06
C ALA A 221 -8.03 1.08 0.24
N VAL A 222 -8.45 -0.11 0.69
CA VAL A 222 -8.39 -1.33 -0.11
C VAL A 222 -9.35 -1.18 -1.29
N PRO A 223 -8.90 -1.37 -2.55
CA PRO A 223 -9.78 -1.27 -3.70
C PRO A 223 -10.98 -2.22 -3.62
N MET A 224 -12.19 -1.67 -3.81
CA MET A 224 -13.45 -2.44 -3.69
C MET A 224 -13.51 -3.67 -4.60
N HIS A 225 -12.84 -3.63 -5.76
CA HIS A 225 -12.79 -4.76 -6.68
C HIS A 225 -11.97 -5.95 -6.17
N LEU A 226 -11.23 -5.81 -5.07
CA LEU A 226 -10.57 -6.90 -4.34
C LEU A 226 -11.48 -7.51 -3.26
N LEU A 227 -12.60 -6.84 -2.95
CA LEU A 227 -13.54 -7.18 -1.87
C LEU A 227 -14.92 -7.52 -2.46
N THR A 228 -14.98 -8.49 -3.38
CA THR A 228 -16.24 -9.02 -3.91
C THR A 228 -16.24 -10.55 -3.87
N ARG A 229 -17.36 -11.18 -4.24
CA ARG A 229 -17.49 -12.65 -4.23
C ARG A 229 -16.52 -13.33 -5.20
N GLU A 230 -16.25 -12.71 -6.33
CA GLU A 230 -15.42 -13.27 -7.40
C GLU A 230 -13.93 -13.36 -7.00
N PRO A 231 -13.28 -12.29 -6.50
CA PRO A 231 -11.96 -12.38 -5.89
C PRO A 231 -11.93 -13.34 -4.71
N MET A 232 -12.94 -13.34 -3.82
CA MET A 232 -12.97 -14.28 -2.69
C MET A 232 -12.89 -15.73 -3.13
N ARG A 233 -13.65 -16.13 -4.17
CA ARG A 233 -13.57 -17.47 -4.75
C ARG A 233 -12.21 -17.77 -5.36
N LEU A 234 -11.62 -16.80 -6.05
CA LEU A 234 -10.29 -16.93 -6.64
C LEU A 234 -9.22 -17.11 -5.54
N TYR A 235 -9.26 -16.29 -4.49
CA TYR A 235 -8.35 -16.38 -3.35
C TYR A 235 -8.46 -17.75 -2.67
N ASP A 236 -9.68 -18.22 -2.46
CA ASP A 236 -9.97 -19.53 -1.86
C ASP A 236 -9.42 -20.69 -2.71
N ALA A 237 -9.50 -20.60 -4.04
CA ALA A 237 -8.93 -21.59 -4.95
C ALA A 237 -7.40 -21.70 -4.87
N HIS A 238 -6.71 -20.61 -4.50
CA HIS A 238 -5.26 -20.60 -4.29
C HIS A 238 -4.86 -20.92 -2.84
N LEU A 239 -5.82 -21.07 -1.94
CA LEU A 239 -5.59 -21.30 -0.52
C LEU A 239 -5.45 -22.79 -0.21
N ASN A 240 -4.60 -23.13 0.74
CA ASN A 240 -4.55 -24.44 1.34
C ASN A 240 -5.89 -24.76 2.05
N PRO A 241 -6.35 -26.02 2.12
CA PRO A 241 -7.56 -26.38 2.88
C PRO A 241 -7.59 -25.93 4.35
N HIS A 242 -6.41 -25.78 4.96
CA HIS A 242 -6.23 -25.26 6.33
C HIS A 242 -5.65 -23.84 6.36
N GLY A 243 -5.67 -23.14 5.23
CA GLY A 243 -5.14 -21.80 5.10
C GLY A 243 -6.14 -20.74 5.58
N LEU A 244 -5.68 -19.49 5.58
CA LEU A 244 -6.49 -18.34 5.96
C LEU A 244 -6.28 -17.15 5.02
N LEU A 245 -7.35 -16.38 4.79
CA LEU A 245 -7.27 -15.08 4.16
C LEU A 245 -7.10 -14.02 5.24
N ALA A 246 -6.18 -13.09 5.05
CA ALA A 246 -5.95 -11.97 5.98
C ALA A 246 -6.15 -10.65 5.26
N PHE A 247 -7.12 -9.85 5.67
CA PHE A 247 -7.44 -8.57 5.05
C PHE A 247 -7.01 -7.44 5.98
N GLN A 248 -6.16 -6.54 5.50
CA GLN A 248 -5.92 -5.29 6.22
C GLN A 248 -7.10 -4.34 5.93
N VAL A 249 -7.97 -4.12 6.90
CA VAL A 249 -9.20 -3.32 6.75
C VAL A 249 -9.14 -1.96 7.45
N SER A 250 -7.95 -1.55 7.91
CA SER A 250 -7.71 -0.25 8.52
C SER A 250 -8.12 0.87 7.58
N ASN A 251 -9.20 1.58 7.92
CA ASN A 251 -9.71 2.68 7.13
C ASN A 251 -10.44 3.70 8.02
N ILE A 252 -10.21 5.00 7.76
CA ILE A 252 -10.81 6.09 8.54
C ILE A 252 -12.17 6.55 7.99
N HIS A 253 -12.57 6.07 6.81
CA HIS A 253 -13.77 6.52 6.08
C HIS A 253 -14.82 5.41 5.94
N LEU A 254 -14.43 4.14 5.89
CA LEU A 254 -15.31 3.00 5.60
C LEU A 254 -15.13 1.88 6.63
N ASN A 255 -16.22 1.25 7.05
CA ASN A 255 -16.17 0.03 7.87
C ASN A 255 -16.00 -1.22 6.98
N LEU A 256 -14.79 -1.41 6.46
CA LEU A 256 -14.47 -2.55 5.58
C LEU A 256 -14.53 -3.90 6.31
N GLY A 257 -14.33 -3.93 7.63
CA GLY A 257 -14.37 -5.16 8.40
C GLY A 257 -15.70 -5.90 8.27
N ALA A 258 -16.84 -5.19 8.33
CA ALA A 258 -18.15 -5.78 8.18
C ALA A 258 -18.39 -6.36 6.76
N VAL A 259 -17.84 -5.71 5.74
CA VAL A 259 -17.92 -6.18 4.34
C VAL A 259 -17.17 -7.51 4.21
N VAL A 260 -15.93 -7.57 4.70
CA VAL A 260 -15.12 -8.80 4.65
C VAL A 260 -15.76 -9.93 5.44
N GLN A 261 -16.32 -9.66 6.62
CA GLN A 261 -17.03 -10.67 7.41
C GLN A 261 -18.25 -11.23 6.67
N GLY A 262 -19.03 -10.38 6.01
CA GLY A 262 -20.16 -10.81 5.18
C GLY A 262 -19.73 -11.68 3.99
N LEU A 263 -18.63 -11.30 3.32
CA LEU A 263 -18.05 -12.08 2.22
C LEU A 263 -17.50 -13.42 2.68
N ALA A 264 -16.86 -13.47 3.85
CA ALA A 264 -16.38 -14.71 4.45
C ALA A 264 -17.55 -15.66 4.75
N ALA A 265 -18.62 -15.15 5.36
CA ALA A 265 -19.83 -15.93 5.64
C ALA A 265 -20.48 -16.47 4.35
N ASP A 266 -20.57 -15.64 3.30
CA ASP A 266 -21.07 -16.05 1.98
C ASP A 266 -20.23 -17.16 1.33
N ALA A 267 -18.91 -17.16 1.59
CA ALA A 267 -17.98 -18.20 1.16
C ALA A 267 -17.95 -19.45 2.06
N GLY A 268 -18.78 -19.48 3.13
CA GLY A 268 -18.81 -20.56 4.12
C GLY A 268 -17.58 -20.60 5.01
N GLN A 269 -16.90 -19.47 5.20
CA GLN A 269 -15.77 -19.30 6.11
C GLN A 269 -16.23 -18.61 7.39
N GLN A 270 -15.51 -18.88 8.49
CA GLN A 270 -15.62 -18.10 9.72
C GLN A 270 -14.63 -16.94 9.65
N ALA A 271 -14.96 -15.80 10.27
CA ALA A 271 -14.09 -14.64 10.29
C ALA A 271 -13.98 -13.99 11.66
N ILE A 272 -12.76 -13.63 12.07
CA ILE A 272 -12.47 -12.84 13.27
C ILE A 272 -11.86 -11.50 12.87
N ARG A 273 -12.19 -10.45 13.61
CA ARG A 273 -11.60 -9.12 13.44
C ARG A 273 -10.70 -8.83 14.63
N LEU A 274 -9.43 -8.52 14.36
CA LEU A 274 -8.43 -8.16 15.36
C LEU A 274 -7.99 -6.72 15.15
N SER A 275 -8.30 -5.86 16.13
CA SER A 275 -7.85 -4.48 16.15
C SER A 275 -6.72 -4.35 17.18
N THR A 276 -5.57 -3.85 16.75
CA THR A 276 -4.40 -3.64 17.61
C THR A 276 -4.06 -2.15 17.67
N LEU A 277 -3.77 -1.67 18.87
CA LEU A 277 -3.30 -0.31 19.08
C LEU A 277 -1.78 -0.27 18.86
N GLY A 278 -1.29 0.80 18.24
CA GLY A 278 0.15 0.98 18.04
C GLY A 278 0.88 1.16 19.38
N SER A 279 1.98 0.43 19.56
CA SER A 279 2.81 0.42 20.78
C SER A 279 3.67 1.67 20.99
N ASP A 280 4.02 2.37 19.91
CA ASP A 280 5.05 3.42 19.84
C ASP A 280 4.77 4.31 18.59
N PRO A 281 5.25 5.57 18.48
CA PRO A 281 5.19 6.42 17.28
C PRO A 281 5.47 5.79 15.90
N ILE A 282 6.15 4.63 15.85
CA ILE A 282 6.47 3.91 14.61
C ILE A 282 5.46 2.79 14.34
N ALA A 283 4.74 2.36 15.39
CA ALA A 283 3.66 1.39 15.36
C ALA A 283 2.33 2.10 15.08
N LEU A 284 1.68 1.73 14.00
CA LEU A 284 0.36 2.28 13.68
C LEU A 284 -0.72 1.30 14.11
N SER A 285 -1.85 1.82 14.56
CA SER A 285 -3.00 0.98 14.85
C SER A 285 -3.44 0.24 13.59
N SER A 286 -3.70 -1.05 13.73
CA SER A 286 -4.06 -1.92 12.60
C SER A 286 -5.34 -2.68 12.90
N ASP A 287 -6.11 -2.94 11.86
CA ASP A 287 -7.39 -3.62 11.97
C ASP A 287 -7.51 -4.66 10.87
N TRP A 288 -7.45 -5.91 11.28
CA TRP A 288 -7.36 -7.05 10.38
C TRP A 288 -8.61 -7.91 10.48
N VAL A 289 -9.06 -8.44 9.34
CA VAL A 289 -10.06 -9.52 9.33
C VAL A 289 -9.41 -10.78 8.79
N PHE A 290 -9.48 -11.85 9.56
CA PHE A 290 -8.99 -13.17 9.18
C PHE A 290 -10.16 -14.08 8.88
N ALA A 291 -10.20 -14.66 7.68
CA ALA A 291 -11.25 -15.56 7.24
C ALA A 291 -10.68 -16.95 6.94
N THR A 292 -11.27 -18.00 7.49
CA THR A 292 -10.79 -19.37 7.31
C THR A 292 -11.91 -20.40 7.53
N ARG A 293 -11.72 -21.62 7.01
CA ARG A 293 -12.54 -22.80 7.36
C ARG A 293 -11.95 -23.61 8.51
N ASN A 294 -10.73 -23.29 8.94
CA ASN A 294 -10.07 -23.96 10.05
C ASN A 294 -10.46 -23.29 11.38
N SER A 295 -11.48 -23.84 12.05
CA SER A 295 -12.00 -23.27 13.29
C SER A 295 -10.97 -23.24 14.43
N GLN A 296 -9.98 -24.15 14.43
CA GLN A 296 -8.93 -24.20 15.46
C GLN A 296 -8.07 -22.93 15.47
N LEU A 297 -7.90 -22.26 14.34
CA LEU A 297 -7.15 -21.00 14.25
C LEU A 297 -7.89 -19.81 14.87
N LEU A 298 -9.21 -19.91 14.99
CA LEU A 298 -10.06 -18.84 15.51
C LEU A 298 -10.40 -19.05 16.99
N GLU A 299 -10.31 -20.30 17.49
CA GLU A 299 -10.63 -20.68 18.86
C GLU A 299 -9.51 -20.38 19.87
N SER A 300 -8.25 -20.25 19.42
CA SER A 300 -7.09 -20.04 20.29
C SER A 300 -7.06 -18.67 20.99
N GLU A 301 -7.79 -17.68 20.48
CA GLU A 301 -7.92 -16.35 21.12
C GLU A 301 -9.10 -16.25 22.11
N ALA A 302 -9.89 -17.31 22.27
CA ALA A 302 -10.91 -17.37 23.33
C ALA A 302 -10.32 -17.79 24.70
N ARG A 303 -8.99 -17.83 24.85
CA ARG A 303 -8.29 -18.21 26.09
C ARG A 303 -7.25 -17.18 26.51
#